data_AF-A0A090VQX2-F1
#
_entry.id   AF-A0A090VQX2-F1
#
_cell.length_a   1.000
_cell.length_b   1.000
_cell.length_c   1.000
_cell.angle_alpha   90.00
_cell.angle_beta   90.00
_cell.angle_gamma   90.00
#
_symmetry.space_group_name_H-M   'P 1'
#
loop_
_entity.id
_entity.type
_entity.pdbx_description
1 polymer ?
#
loop_
_entity_poly.entity_id
_entity_poly.type
_entity_poly.pdbx_seq_one_letter_code
_entity_poly.pdbx_strand_id
1 'polypeptide(L)' 'MNYYSLNKQAPKSTFKNAVIKGLAPDKGLYFPESISPLPKVFF' A
#
# COMPACT_ATOMS: atom_id res chain seq x y z
N MET A 1 -3.95 -4.91 -7.17
CA MET A 1 -3.92 -4.42 -5.79
C MET A 1 -3.46 -2.97 -5.81
N ASN A 2 -4.28 -2.06 -5.28
CA ASN A 2 -3.92 -0.65 -5.18
C ASN A 2 -3.33 -0.33 -3.81
N TYR A 3 -2.50 0.69 -3.78
CA TYR A 3 -1.87 1.26 -2.60
C TYR A 3 -2.22 2.73 -2.51
N TYR A 4 -2.45 3.25 -1.31
CA TYR A 4 -2.71 4.66 -1.05
C TYR A 4 -1.69 5.22 -0.05
N SER A 5 -1.49 6.53 -0.05
CA SER A 5 -0.67 7.17 0.97
C SER A 5 -1.43 7.30 2.28
N LEU A 6 -0.79 7.00 3.41
CA LEU A 6 -1.35 7.26 4.74
C LEU A 6 -1.65 8.76 4.96
N ASN A 7 -0.97 9.66 4.25
CA ASN A 7 -1.24 11.10 4.29
C ASN A 7 -2.45 11.51 3.42
N LYS A 8 -2.98 10.59 2.60
CA LYS A 8 -4.17 10.74 1.73
C LYS A 8 -4.13 11.94 0.77
N GLN A 9 -2.96 12.50 0.50
CA GLN A 9 -2.77 13.65 -0.39
C GLN A 9 -2.14 13.25 -1.74
N ALA A 10 -1.59 12.04 -1.83
CA ALA A 10 -1.11 11.46 -3.08
C ALA A 10 -2.18 10.60 -3.80
N PRO A 11 -2.11 10.50 -5.13
CA PRO A 11 -2.95 9.57 -5.89
C PRO A 11 -2.65 8.12 -5.51
N LYS A 12 -3.65 7.25 -5.72
CA LYS A 12 -3.49 5.80 -5.59
C LYS A 12 -2.41 5.29 -6.55
N SER A 13 -1.72 4.24 -6.13
CA SER A 13 -0.58 3.67 -6.82
C SER A 13 -0.70 2.15 -6.91
N THR A 14 0.14 1.52 -7.73
CA THR A 14 0.23 0.06 -7.83
C THR A 14 1.27 -0.47 -6.84
N PHE A 15 1.20 -1.77 -6.53
CA PHE A 15 2.21 -2.44 -5.70
C PHE A 15 3.64 -2.20 -6.21
N LYS A 16 3.88 -2.41 -7.52
CA LYS A 16 5.18 -2.20 -8.16
C LYS A 16 5.72 -0.79 -7.89
N ASN A 17 4.88 0.22 -8.07
CA ASN A 17 5.27 1.61 -7.86
C ASN A 17 5.51 1.93 -6.38
N ALA A 18 4.68 1.40 -5.48
CA ALA A 18 4.85 1.60 -4.04
C ALA A 18 6.17 1.00 -3.51
N VAL A 19 6.52 -0.20 -3.98
CA VAL A 19 7.78 -0.88 -3.62
C VAL A 19 9.00 -0.16 -4.17
N ILE A 20 8.98 0.25 -5.45
CA ILE A 20 10.12 0.93 -6.07
C ILE A 20 10.36 2.31 -5.47
N LYS A 21 9.29 3.08 -5.20
CA LYS A 21 9.41 4.44 -4.69
C LYS A 21 9.65 4.50 -3.19
N GLY A 22 9.21 3.49 -2.43
CA GLY A 22 9.22 3.46 -0.97
C GLY A 22 8.21 4.44 -0.36
N LEU A 23 8.38 5.75 -0.62
CA LEU A 23 7.51 6.83 -0.15
C LEU A 23 6.57 7.34 -1.24
N ALA A 24 5.38 7.76 -0.82
CA ALA A 24 4.46 8.50 -1.67
C ALA A 24 4.94 9.95 -1.90
N PRO A 25 4.46 10.64 -2.97
CA PRO A 25 4.82 12.02 -3.28
C PRO A 25 4.54 13.02 -2.14
N ASP A 26 3.54 12.73 -1.31
CA ASP A 26 3.18 13.52 -0.13
C ASP A 26 4.01 13.15 1.11
N LYS A 27 5.13 12.43 0.93
CA LYS A 27 6.03 11.92 1.97
C LYS A 27 5.37 10.94 2.94
N GLY A 28 4.16 10.46 2.64
CA GLY A 28 3.51 9.39 3.40
C GLY A 28 4.02 8.01 3.01
N LEU A 29 3.75 7.01 3.86
CA LEU A 29 3.99 5.60 3.54
C LEU A 29 2.86 5.07 2.66
N TYR A 30 3.19 4.20 1.70
CA TYR A 30 2.20 3.48 0.93
C TYR A 30 1.63 2.30 1.73
N PHE A 31 0.30 2.17 1.75
CA PHE A 31 -0.42 1.08 2.40
C PHE A 31 -1.41 0.41 1.44
N PRO A 32 -1.59 -0.92 1.47
CA PRO A 32 -2.54 -1.60 0.58
C PRO A 32 -3.99 -1.24 0.92
N GLU A 33 -4.87 -1.17 -0.08
CA GLU A 33 -6.32 -0.94 0.14
C GLU A 33 -7.02 -2.07 0.90
N SER A 34 -6.51 -3.30 0.80
CA SER A 34 -7.06 -4.46 1.49
C SER A 34 -5.93 -5.37 1.96
N ILE A 35 -6.14 -6.02 3.10
CA ILE A 35 -5.24 -7.05 3.62
C ILE A 35 -6.04 -8.34 3.72
N SER A 36 -5.60 -9.37 3.00
CA SER A 36 -6.20 -10.70 3.10
C SER A 36 -5.57 -11.44 4.27
N PRO A 37 -6.36 -11.86 5.28
CA PRO A 37 -5.84 -12.67 6.37
C PRO A 37 -5.33 -14.01 5.84
N LEU A 38 -4.35 -14.59 6.55
CA LEU A 38 -3.87 -15.93 6.23
C LEU A 38 -4.98 -16.97 6.48
N PRO A 39 -5.07 -18.03 5.65
CA PRO A 39 -6.01 -19.12 5.89
C PRO A 39 -5.83 -19.77 7.26
N LYS A 40 -6.92 -20.27 7.86
CA LYS A 40 -6.90 -20.88 9.21
C LYS A 40 -5.95 -22.07 9.35
N VAL A 41 -5.62 -22.77 8.26
CA VAL A 41 -4.66 -23.89 8.26
C VAL A 41 -3.23 -23.49 8.63
N PHE A 42 -2.91 -22.19 8.61
CA PHE A 42 -1.60 -21.65 8.99
C PHE A 42 -1.47 -21.29 10.47
N PHE A 43 -2.51 -21.53 11.29
CA PHE A 43 -2.55 -21.26 12.74
C PHE A 43 -2.98 -22.53 13.50
#